data_AF-A0A7S0H945-F1
#
_entry.id   AF-A0A7S0H945-F1
#
_cell.length_a   1.000
_cell.length_b   1.000
_cell.length_c   1.000
_cell.angle_alpha   90.00
_cell.angle_beta   90.00
_cell.angle_gamma   90.00
#
_symmetry.space_group_name_H-M   'P 1'
#
loop_
_entity.id
_entity.type
_entity.pdbx_description
1 polymer ?
#
loop_
_entity_poly.entity_id
_entity_poly.type
_entity_poly.pdbx_seq_one_letter_code
_entity_poly.pdbx_strand_id
1 'polypeptide(L)'
;VLAAILHLGNIQFQSVEHKTSADGSKVANGDILSFTADLISCDASVLESCLTHSMVKVTGETNPIQVPQSADSAAAARDALCKVIYEKLFAWLVGCVNTCLSSSDVFSHLSEHEKRKVESHFIGVLDIFGFEVFEYNSFEQLCINYANETLQQQFINQMLHSMMAQYEKEGVKVDAIPFEDNSPCVDLLESKMGIFALIDDECNVPKGSEEGFLAKLMDMHKSHTHLKPGGSSSDPHLKEGLQSVGTHSKYGSARVQSAKEAFVISHFAGEVEYTVTLFLEKNRDTINESLKTILKSSQHALIRTIMQESSVDDSEKDSNSAGRIIGGRRVGGGAARVTGARSAASAKQRQQDKRSLGFQFKQQLQELVNLIESG
;
A
#
# COMPACT_ATOMS: atom_id res chain seq x y z
N VAL A 1 -6.19 -4.21 22.12
CA VAL A 1 -5.55 -3.85 20.83
C VAL A 1 -5.82 -2.39 20.45
N LEU A 2 -7.06 -1.95 20.17
CA LEU A 2 -7.33 -0.54 19.81
C LEU A 2 -6.81 0.48 20.84
N ALA A 3 -7.05 0.25 22.13
CA ALA A 3 -6.50 1.09 23.19
C ALA A 3 -4.95 1.13 23.13
N ALA A 4 -4.30 0.00 22.85
CA ALA A 4 -2.85 -0.07 22.71
C ALA A 4 -2.35 0.79 21.54
N ILE A 5 -3.07 0.81 20.41
CA ILE A 5 -2.74 1.68 19.26
C ILE A 5 -2.85 3.16 19.64
N LEU A 6 -3.93 3.55 20.33
CA LEU A 6 -4.13 4.93 20.77
C LEU A 6 -3.04 5.38 21.76
N HIS A 7 -2.67 4.53 22.71
CA HIS A 7 -1.58 4.82 23.65
C HIS A 7 -0.21 4.82 22.97
N LEU A 8 0.02 3.92 22.02
CA LEU A 8 1.23 3.89 21.21
C LEU A 8 1.43 5.20 20.45
N GLY A 9 0.37 5.76 19.85
CA GLY A 9 0.42 7.06 19.16
C GLY A 9 0.78 8.25 20.07
N ASN A 10 0.64 8.11 21.38
CA ASN A 10 1.00 9.16 22.35
C ASN A 10 2.48 9.09 22.78
N ILE A 11 3.26 8.09 22.36
CA ILE A 11 4.69 8.02 22.68
C ILE A 11 5.42 9.17 21.99
N GLN A 12 6.23 9.91 22.74
CA GLN A 12 7.01 11.04 22.27
C GLN A 12 8.50 10.74 22.34
N PHE A 13 9.27 11.31 21.42
CA PHE A 13 10.71 11.10 21.31
C PHE A 13 11.46 12.42 21.50
N GLN A 14 12.64 12.34 22.12
CA GLN A 14 13.58 13.45 22.30
C GLN A 14 14.91 13.10 21.64
N SER A 15 15.54 14.08 20.99
CA SER A 15 16.86 13.91 20.40
C SER A 15 17.94 13.79 21.47
N VAL A 16 18.90 12.90 21.24
CA VAL A 16 20.06 12.68 22.10
C VAL A 16 21.34 12.92 21.29
N GLU A 17 22.13 13.91 21.71
CA GLU A 17 23.43 14.17 21.10
C GLU A 17 24.46 13.12 21.56
N HIS A 18 24.88 12.24 20.64
CA HIS A 18 26.03 11.36 20.87
C HIS A 18 27.33 12.04 20.47
N LYS A 19 28.37 11.92 21.32
CA LYS A 19 29.71 12.52 21.13
C LYS A 19 30.46 12.12 19.84
N THR A 20 29.92 11.19 19.04
CA THR A 20 30.58 10.57 17.88
C THR A 20 29.76 10.63 16.59
N SER A 21 28.82 11.57 16.47
CA SER A 21 28.12 11.89 15.20
C SER A 21 27.14 10.83 14.68
N ALA A 22 26.12 10.50 15.48
CA ALA A 22 24.85 9.98 14.97
C ALA A 22 23.72 10.61 15.78
N ASP A 23 22.72 11.17 15.09
CA ASP A 23 21.49 11.69 15.71
C ASP A 23 20.74 10.53 16.37
N GLY A 24 20.77 10.46 17.70
CA GLY A 24 20.06 9.45 18.48
C GLY A 24 18.72 9.96 18.99
N SER A 25 17.88 9.04 19.45
CA SER A 25 16.60 9.35 20.09
C SER A 25 16.39 8.54 21.36
N LYS A 26 15.55 9.08 22.24
CA LYS A 26 15.07 8.42 23.45
C LYS A 26 13.59 8.71 23.62
N VAL A 27 12.85 7.81 24.27
CA VAL A 27 11.46 8.08 24.65
C VAL A 27 11.42 9.16 25.74
N ALA A 28 10.59 10.19 25.53
CA ALA A 28 10.41 11.31 26.45
C ALA A 28 9.41 10.98 27.58
N ASN A 29 8.42 10.14 27.31
CA ASN A 29 7.34 9.79 28.22
C ASN A 29 7.31 8.29 28.55
N GLY A 30 8.24 7.86 29.41
CA GLY A 30 8.42 6.45 29.80
C GLY A 30 7.18 5.79 30.40
N ASP A 31 6.31 6.55 31.10
CA ASP A 31 5.08 6.02 31.68
C ASP A 31 4.10 5.52 30.60
N ILE A 32 3.97 6.28 29.49
CA ILE A 32 3.10 5.91 28.36
C ILE A 32 3.68 4.71 27.62
N LEU A 33 5.01 4.65 27.47
CA LEU A 33 5.69 3.49 26.90
C LEU A 33 5.44 2.23 27.75
N SER A 34 5.62 2.31 29.08
CA SER A 34 5.39 1.18 29.98
C SER A 34 3.95 0.69 29.90
N PHE A 35 2.99 1.62 29.97
CA PHE A 35 1.57 1.29 29.86
C PHE A 35 1.22 0.65 28.50
N THR A 36 1.81 1.16 27.42
CA THR A 36 1.63 0.58 26.06
C THR A 36 2.23 -0.82 25.98
N ALA A 37 3.42 -1.02 26.55
CA ALA A 37 4.10 -2.31 26.59
C ALA A 37 3.28 -3.35 27.38
N ASP A 38 2.63 -2.95 28.49
CA ASP A 38 1.73 -3.80 29.25
C ASP A 38 0.49 -4.21 28.41
N LEU A 39 -0.13 -3.25 27.71
CA LEU A 39 -1.28 -3.50 26.83
C LEU A 39 -0.94 -4.41 25.64
N ILE A 40 0.27 -4.29 25.08
CA ILE A 40 0.79 -5.17 24.03
C ILE A 40 1.36 -6.46 24.62
N SER A 41 1.54 -6.52 25.94
CA SER A 41 2.19 -7.59 26.68
C SER A 41 3.57 -7.95 26.12
N CYS A 42 4.42 -6.92 25.97
CA CYS A 42 5.83 -7.04 25.61
C CYS A 42 6.72 -6.30 26.62
N ASP A 43 8.02 -6.51 26.53
CA ASP A 43 8.97 -5.82 27.40
C ASP A 43 9.15 -4.35 26.95
N ALA A 44 8.97 -3.41 27.88
CA ALA A 44 9.04 -1.98 27.61
C ALA A 44 10.42 -1.52 27.12
N SER A 45 11.50 -2.10 27.66
CA SER A 45 12.88 -1.76 27.25
C SER A 45 13.19 -2.26 25.84
N VAL A 46 12.65 -3.43 25.50
CA VAL A 46 12.78 -4.01 24.15
C VAL A 46 11.96 -3.21 23.13
N LEU A 47 10.76 -2.76 23.50
CA LEU A 47 9.93 -1.87 22.68
C LEU A 47 10.62 -0.53 22.44
N GLU A 48 11.17 0.12 23.47
CA GLU A 48 11.94 1.36 23.32
C GLU A 48 13.15 1.16 22.40
N SER A 49 13.92 0.08 22.61
CA SER A 49 15.08 -0.22 21.76
C SER A 49 14.69 -0.38 20.30
N CYS A 50 13.57 -1.03 20.00
CA CYS A 50 13.14 -1.24 18.61
C CYS A 50 12.49 -0.02 17.95
N LEU A 51 11.97 0.93 18.74
CA LEU A 51 11.49 2.22 18.23
C LEU A 51 12.62 3.22 18.00
N THR A 52 13.69 3.15 18.79
CA THR A 52 14.81 4.12 18.76
C THR A 52 16.03 3.62 17.98
N HIS A 53 16.09 2.32 17.64
CA HIS A 53 17.19 1.72 16.90
C HIS A 53 16.68 0.88 15.72
N SER A 54 17.37 1.01 14.59
CA SER A 54 17.16 0.17 13.41
C SER A 54 18.26 -0.88 13.28
N MET A 55 17.89 -2.09 12.87
CA MET A 55 18.84 -3.18 12.60
C MET A 55 19.30 -3.10 11.14
N VAL A 56 20.52 -2.61 10.92
CA VAL A 56 21.09 -2.44 9.57
C VAL A 56 22.10 -3.55 9.31
N LYS A 57 21.88 -4.32 8.24
CA LYS A 57 22.86 -5.31 7.78
C LYS A 57 23.89 -4.66 6.86
N VAL A 58 25.11 -4.51 7.34
CA VAL A 58 26.21 -3.92 6.57
C VAL A 58 26.83 -4.98 5.66
N THR A 59 27.12 -4.60 4.40
CA THR A 59 27.77 -5.47 3.43
C THR A 59 29.14 -5.92 3.94
N GLY A 60 29.32 -7.23 4.16
CA GLY A 60 30.55 -7.81 4.70
C GLY A 60 30.41 -8.32 6.13
N GLU A 61 29.35 -7.95 6.86
CA GLU A 61 29.08 -8.45 8.21
C GLU A 61 27.99 -9.53 8.22
N THR A 62 28.20 -10.55 9.05
CA THR A 62 27.26 -11.67 9.21
C THR A 62 26.03 -11.28 10.01
N ASN A 63 26.21 -10.38 11.00
CA ASN A 63 25.17 -9.95 11.93
C ASN A 63 24.74 -8.50 11.63
N PRO A 64 23.45 -8.18 11.80
CA PRO A 64 22.98 -6.80 11.71
C PRO A 64 23.52 -5.95 12.88
N ILE A 65 23.84 -4.69 12.60
CA ILE A 65 24.26 -3.70 13.60
C ILE A 65 23.05 -2.86 14.02
N GLN A 66 22.94 -2.55 15.30
CA GLN A 66 21.98 -1.55 15.79
C GLN A 66 22.48 -0.13 15.50
N VAL A 67 21.71 0.61 14.73
CA VAL A 67 21.98 2.01 14.40
C VAL A 67 20.93 2.88 15.10
N PRO A 68 21.34 3.87 15.92
CA PRO A 68 20.41 4.83 16.52
C PRO A 68 19.62 5.58 15.45
N GLN A 69 18.34 5.82 15.73
CA GLN A 69 17.45 6.60 14.88
C GLN A 69 17.23 8.00 15.45
N SER A 70 17.04 8.99 14.57
CA SER A 70 16.62 10.33 14.96
C SER A 70 15.21 10.32 15.58
N ALA A 71 14.84 11.39 16.31
CA ALA A 71 13.52 11.49 16.93
C ALA A 71 12.39 11.41 15.89
N ASP A 72 12.57 12.03 14.72
CA ASP A 72 11.59 11.98 13.62
C ASP A 72 11.47 10.57 13.04
N SER A 73 12.60 9.87 12.85
CA SER A 73 12.59 8.49 12.35
C SER A 73 11.96 7.52 13.35
N ALA A 74 12.15 7.74 14.65
CA ALA A 74 11.50 6.97 15.71
C ALA A 74 9.98 7.23 15.75
N ALA A 75 9.54 8.47 15.55
CA ALA A 75 8.13 8.83 15.42
C ALA A 75 7.47 8.16 14.20
N ALA A 76 8.15 8.17 13.05
CA ALA A 76 7.68 7.46 11.86
C ALA A 76 7.59 5.94 12.09
N ALA A 77 8.54 5.35 12.81
CA ALA A 77 8.51 3.92 13.17
C ALA A 77 7.34 3.57 14.11
N ARG A 78 7.03 4.43 15.08
CA ARG A 78 5.84 4.33 15.94
C ARG A 78 4.56 4.37 15.09
N ASP A 79 4.46 5.29 14.15
CA ASP A 79 3.27 5.45 13.32
C ASP A 79 3.08 4.28 12.35
N ALA A 80 4.16 3.78 11.76
CA ALA A 80 4.15 2.54 10.98
C ALA A 80 3.69 1.34 11.83
N LEU A 81 4.15 1.23 13.08
CA LEU A 81 3.72 0.19 14.00
C LEU A 81 2.20 0.28 14.29
N CYS A 82 1.68 1.48 14.57
CA CYS A 82 0.25 1.71 14.75
C CYS A 82 -0.57 1.25 13.54
N LYS A 83 -0.15 1.65 12.33
CA LYS A 83 -0.81 1.31 11.08
C LYS A 83 -0.85 -0.20 10.86
N VAL A 84 0.27 -0.90 11.03
CA VAL A 84 0.35 -2.35 10.84
C VAL A 84 -0.53 -3.11 11.83
N ILE A 85 -0.55 -2.71 13.12
CA ILE A 85 -1.45 -3.36 14.10
C ILE A 85 -2.91 -3.15 13.70
N TYR A 86 -3.27 -1.95 13.25
CA TYR A 86 -4.64 -1.64 12.82
C TYR A 86 -5.03 -2.44 11.56
N GLU A 87 -4.18 -2.45 10.54
CA GLU A 87 -4.38 -3.20 9.29
C GLU A 87 -4.61 -4.70 9.58
N LYS A 88 -3.74 -5.31 10.40
CA LYS A 88 -3.88 -6.73 10.76
C LYS A 88 -5.11 -7.02 11.61
N LEU A 89 -5.47 -6.10 12.52
CA LEU A 89 -6.70 -6.22 13.29
C LEU A 89 -7.93 -6.17 12.37
N PHE A 90 -7.94 -5.25 11.40
CA PHE A 90 -9.03 -5.11 10.45
C PHE A 90 -9.17 -6.35 9.56
N ALA A 91 -8.06 -6.86 9.02
CA ALA A 91 -8.05 -8.10 8.23
C ALA A 91 -8.57 -9.30 9.05
N TRP A 92 -8.14 -9.44 10.30
CA TRP A 92 -8.64 -10.48 11.20
C TRP A 92 -10.14 -10.35 11.47
N LEU A 93 -10.66 -9.13 11.65
CA LEU A 93 -12.10 -8.89 11.83
C LEU A 93 -12.89 -9.34 10.58
N VAL A 94 -12.41 -8.99 9.38
CA VAL A 94 -13.01 -9.46 8.12
C VAL A 94 -12.99 -10.98 8.05
N GLY A 95 -11.86 -11.62 8.38
CA GLY A 95 -11.74 -13.09 8.45
C GLY A 95 -12.72 -13.74 9.44
N CYS A 96 -12.93 -13.12 10.61
CA CYS A 96 -13.92 -13.58 11.58
C CYS A 96 -15.34 -13.51 11.02
N VAL A 97 -15.71 -12.39 10.40
CA VAL A 97 -17.03 -12.23 9.78
C VAL A 97 -17.22 -13.26 8.66
N ASN A 98 -16.21 -13.44 7.80
CA ASN A 98 -16.25 -14.42 6.72
C ASN A 98 -16.41 -15.85 7.27
N THR A 99 -15.69 -16.20 8.34
CA THR A 99 -15.81 -17.52 9.01
C THR A 99 -17.21 -17.74 9.58
N CYS A 100 -17.82 -16.69 10.15
CA CYS A 100 -19.19 -16.76 10.66
C CYS A 100 -20.23 -16.92 9.54
N LEU A 101 -19.97 -16.35 8.35
CA LEU A 101 -20.87 -16.42 7.20
C LEU A 101 -20.64 -17.67 6.32
N SER A 102 -19.43 -18.22 6.32
CA SER A 102 -19.08 -19.46 5.62
C SER A 102 -19.76 -20.65 6.30
N SER A 103 -21.03 -20.86 5.97
CA SER A 103 -21.85 -21.90 6.56
C SER A 103 -21.42 -23.27 6.03
N SER A 104 -20.42 -23.89 6.67
CA SER A 104 -19.95 -25.25 6.40
C SER A 104 -21.11 -26.28 6.42
N ASP A 105 -22.15 -26.00 7.20
CA ASP A 105 -23.31 -26.87 7.38
C ASP A 105 -24.29 -26.87 6.19
N VAL A 106 -24.40 -25.76 5.43
CA VAL A 106 -25.37 -25.63 4.32
C VAL A 106 -25.03 -26.55 3.15
N PHE A 107 -23.74 -26.81 2.93
CA PHE A 107 -23.23 -27.67 1.86
C PHE A 107 -22.66 -28.99 2.38
N SER A 108 -22.80 -29.29 3.67
CA SER A 108 -22.24 -30.50 4.30
C SER A 108 -22.72 -31.81 3.65
N HIS A 109 -23.93 -31.81 3.08
CA HIS A 109 -24.53 -32.94 2.37
C HIS A 109 -24.15 -33.05 0.88
N LEU A 110 -23.50 -32.03 0.32
CA LEU A 110 -23.09 -32.02 -1.08
C LEU A 110 -21.80 -32.81 -1.28
N SER A 111 -21.71 -33.53 -2.40
CA SER A 111 -20.45 -34.13 -2.83
C SER A 111 -19.41 -33.05 -3.12
N GLU A 112 -18.13 -33.41 -3.08
CA GLU A 112 -17.04 -32.47 -3.32
C GLU A 112 -17.08 -31.80 -4.70
N HIS A 113 -17.67 -32.48 -5.69
CA HIS A 113 -17.93 -31.92 -7.01
C HIS A 113 -19.04 -30.86 -6.99
N GLU A 114 -20.09 -31.07 -6.20
CA GLU A 114 -21.20 -30.12 -6.08
C GLU A 114 -20.80 -28.89 -5.25
N LYS A 115 -19.98 -29.08 -4.21
CA LYS A 115 -19.40 -27.96 -3.44
C LYS A 115 -18.63 -27.00 -4.35
N ARG A 116 -17.68 -27.51 -5.14
CA ARG A 116 -16.91 -26.70 -6.11
C ARG A 116 -17.80 -25.99 -7.13
N LYS A 117 -18.91 -26.61 -7.55
CA LYS A 117 -19.85 -26.00 -8.49
C LYS A 117 -20.66 -24.88 -7.83
N VAL A 118 -21.00 -24.98 -6.55
CA VAL A 118 -21.69 -23.91 -5.83
C VAL A 118 -20.73 -22.78 -5.50
N GLU A 119 -19.51 -23.10 -5.07
CA GLU A 119 -18.44 -22.12 -4.81
C GLU A 119 -18.05 -21.33 -6.07
N SER A 120 -18.24 -21.91 -7.26
CA SER A 120 -17.97 -21.22 -8.53
C SER A 120 -19.06 -20.24 -8.97
N HIS A 121 -20.20 -20.17 -8.27
CA HIS A 121 -21.28 -19.23 -8.59
C HIS A 121 -21.46 -18.28 -7.43
N PHE A 122 -21.08 -17.03 -7.63
CA PHE A 122 -21.28 -15.98 -6.65
C PHE A 122 -21.84 -14.74 -7.32
N ILE A 123 -22.54 -13.93 -6.54
CA ILE A 123 -22.91 -12.56 -6.91
C ILE A 123 -22.06 -11.67 -6.03
N GLY A 124 -21.08 -11.00 -6.62
CA GLY A 124 -20.27 -10.01 -5.95
C GLY A 124 -20.99 -8.68 -5.91
N VAL A 125 -21.08 -8.05 -4.74
CA VAL A 125 -21.49 -6.65 -4.61
C VAL A 125 -20.24 -5.86 -4.30
N LEU A 126 -19.86 -4.98 -5.22
CA LEU A 126 -18.71 -4.09 -5.05
C LEU A 126 -19.20 -2.73 -4.55
N ASP A 127 -18.97 -2.44 -3.28
CA ASP A 127 -19.19 -1.14 -2.66
C ASP A 127 -17.83 -0.48 -2.44
N ILE A 128 -17.56 0.57 -3.20
CA ILE A 128 -16.29 1.29 -3.20
C ILE A 128 -16.54 2.76 -2.88
N PHE A 129 -15.54 3.39 -2.27
CA PHE A 129 -15.54 4.84 -2.09
C PHE A 129 -15.52 5.53 -3.47
N GLY A 130 -16.38 6.53 -3.62
CA GLY A 130 -16.44 7.35 -4.83
C GLY A 130 -15.23 8.28 -4.97
N PHE A 131 -15.23 9.03 -6.06
CA PHE A 131 -14.20 10.02 -6.36
C PHE A 131 -14.11 11.10 -5.26
N GLU A 132 -12.90 11.43 -4.79
CA GLU A 132 -12.66 12.40 -3.72
C GLU A 132 -11.99 13.67 -4.24
N VAL A 133 -12.59 14.82 -3.92
CA VAL A 133 -12.00 16.14 -4.16
C VAL A 133 -12.16 16.97 -2.90
N PHE A 134 -11.04 17.24 -2.24
CA PHE A 134 -10.96 18.07 -1.04
C PHE A 134 -10.15 19.34 -1.31
N GLU A 135 -10.19 20.26 -0.34
CA GLU A 135 -9.31 21.44 -0.32
C GLU A 135 -7.83 21.03 -0.24
N TYR A 136 -7.54 19.90 0.41
CA TYR A 136 -6.22 19.31 0.49
C TYR A 136 -6.26 17.82 0.10
N ASN A 137 -5.80 17.52 -1.11
CA ASN A 137 -5.69 16.13 -1.59
C ASN A 137 -4.24 15.67 -1.43
N SER A 138 -4.06 14.52 -0.78
CA SER A 138 -2.75 13.92 -0.56
C SER A 138 -2.63 12.56 -1.24
N PHE A 139 -1.63 11.76 -0.85
CA PHE A 139 -1.34 10.47 -1.44
C PHE A 139 -2.54 9.50 -1.34
N GLU A 140 -3.29 9.58 -0.24
CA GLU A 140 -4.49 8.77 -0.01
C GLU A 140 -5.57 9.05 -1.07
N GLN A 141 -5.88 10.33 -1.32
CA GLN A 141 -6.82 10.73 -2.38
C GLN A 141 -6.30 10.31 -3.77
N LEU A 142 -5.00 10.40 -4.02
CA LEU A 142 -4.42 9.95 -5.28
C LEU A 142 -4.69 8.46 -5.52
N CYS A 143 -4.52 7.62 -4.49
CA CYS A 143 -4.85 6.19 -4.57
C CYS A 143 -6.35 5.95 -4.79
N ILE A 144 -7.21 6.67 -4.07
CA ILE A 144 -8.68 6.54 -4.19
C ILE A 144 -9.14 6.94 -5.60
N ASN A 145 -8.67 8.09 -6.09
CA ASN A 145 -9.04 8.59 -7.41
C ASN A 145 -8.44 7.74 -8.53
N TYR A 146 -7.24 7.18 -8.34
CA TYR A 146 -6.69 6.19 -9.26
C TYR A 146 -7.58 4.93 -9.36
N ALA A 147 -8.04 4.37 -8.24
CA ALA A 147 -8.95 3.24 -8.27
C ALA A 147 -10.26 3.56 -9.01
N ASN A 148 -10.84 4.74 -8.75
CA ASN A 148 -12.03 5.20 -9.46
C ASN A 148 -11.76 5.40 -10.97
N GLU A 149 -10.60 5.94 -11.35
CA GLU A 149 -10.21 6.12 -12.76
C GLU A 149 -10.11 4.77 -13.48
N THR A 150 -9.46 3.78 -12.87
CA THR A 150 -9.34 2.43 -13.43
C THR A 150 -10.70 1.73 -13.55
N LEU A 151 -11.56 1.87 -12.54
CA LEU A 151 -12.89 1.28 -12.56
C LEU A 151 -13.81 1.96 -13.58
N GLN A 152 -13.67 3.28 -13.76
CA GLN A 152 -14.36 4.01 -14.81
C GLN A 152 -13.89 3.54 -16.20
N GLN A 153 -12.58 3.35 -16.40
CA GLN A 153 -12.06 2.82 -17.66
C GLN A 153 -12.61 1.42 -17.96
N GLN A 154 -12.66 0.56 -16.94
CA GLN A 154 -13.24 -0.78 -17.05
C GLN A 154 -14.74 -0.72 -17.36
N PHE A 155 -15.49 0.16 -16.70
CA PHE A 155 -16.90 0.38 -16.99
C PHE A 155 -17.11 0.83 -18.43
N ILE A 156 -16.35 1.81 -18.92
CA ILE A 156 -16.41 2.27 -20.32
C ILE A 156 -16.11 1.10 -21.26
N ASN A 157 -15.02 0.37 -21.03
CA ASN A 157 -14.60 -0.73 -21.91
C ASN A 157 -15.58 -1.90 -21.92
N GLN A 158 -16.16 -2.27 -20.78
CA GLN A 158 -17.09 -3.40 -20.70
C GLN A 158 -18.49 -2.97 -21.15
N MET A 159 -19.07 -1.95 -20.51
CA MET A 159 -20.46 -1.59 -20.75
C MET A 159 -20.65 -1.06 -22.18
N LEU A 160 -19.80 -0.15 -22.66
CA LEU A 160 -19.97 0.45 -23.98
C LEU A 160 -19.71 -0.57 -25.09
N HIS A 161 -18.61 -1.32 -25.04
CA HIS A 161 -18.30 -2.29 -26.09
C HIS A 161 -19.28 -3.47 -26.08
N SER A 162 -19.67 -4.00 -24.91
CA SER A 162 -20.68 -5.06 -24.85
C SER A 162 -22.05 -4.57 -25.34
N MET A 163 -22.45 -3.35 -25.00
CA MET A 163 -23.68 -2.75 -25.50
C MET A 163 -23.66 -2.57 -27.03
N MET A 164 -22.57 -2.03 -27.58
CA MET A 164 -22.42 -1.87 -29.03
C MET A 164 -22.42 -3.21 -29.77
N ALA A 165 -21.73 -4.23 -29.24
CA ALA A 165 -21.71 -5.58 -29.80
C ALA A 165 -23.10 -6.24 -29.77
N GLN A 166 -23.88 -6.00 -28.72
CA GLN A 166 -25.26 -6.51 -28.64
C GLN A 166 -26.18 -5.80 -29.64
N TYR A 167 -26.07 -4.48 -29.80
CA TYR A 167 -26.83 -3.75 -30.80
C TYR A 167 -26.52 -4.21 -32.23
N GLU A 168 -25.23 -4.44 -32.53
CA GLU A 168 -24.82 -5.01 -33.82
C GLU A 168 -25.45 -6.40 -34.04
N LYS A 169 -25.43 -7.26 -33.01
CA LYS A 169 -26.03 -8.60 -33.06
C LYS A 169 -27.55 -8.57 -33.27
N GLU A 170 -28.22 -7.57 -32.71
CA GLU A 170 -29.67 -7.36 -32.87
C GLU A 170 -30.03 -6.59 -34.16
N GLY A 171 -29.03 -6.16 -34.94
CA GLY A 171 -29.22 -5.39 -36.17
C GLY A 171 -29.73 -3.97 -35.92
N VAL A 172 -29.59 -3.46 -34.69
CA VAL A 172 -29.99 -2.11 -34.29
C VAL A 172 -28.87 -1.15 -34.68
N LYS A 173 -29.19 -0.22 -35.60
CA LYS A 173 -28.28 0.87 -35.96
C LYS A 173 -28.34 1.94 -34.88
N VAL A 174 -27.36 1.93 -33.99
CA VAL A 174 -27.18 2.96 -32.96
C VAL A 174 -26.03 3.86 -33.41
N ASP A 175 -26.26 5.17 -33.35
CA ASP A 175 -25.20 6.15 -33.60
C ASP A 175 -24.11 6.02 -32.52
N ALA A 176 -22.85 6.22 -32.90
CA ALA A 176 -21.74 6.14 -31.94
C ALA A 176 -21.96 7.15 -30.81
N ILE A 177 -22.07 6.65 -29.58
CA ILE A 177 -22.19 7.50 -28.39
C ILE A 177 -20.81 8.13 -28.16
N PRO A 178 -20.68 9.47 -28.21
CA PRO A 178 -19.42 10.11 -27.88
C PRO A 178 -19.12 9.87 -26.41
N PHE A 179 -17.95 9.31 -26.14
CA PHE A 179 -17.44 9.12 -24.78
C PHE A 179 -16.03 9.72 -24.69
N GLU A 180 -15.67 10.14 -23.48
CA GLU A 180 -14.32 10.59 -23.17
C GLU A 180 -13.51 9.39 -22.69
N ASP A 181 -12.46 9.05 -23.43
CA ASP A 181 -11.55 7.97 -23.09
C ASP A 181 -10.60 8.43 -21.99
N ASN A 182 -10.66 7.78 -20.83
CA ASN A 182 -9.83 8.10 -19.69
C ASN A 182 -8.54 7.26 -19.61
N SER A 183 -8.26 6.43 -20.63
CA SER A 183 -7.06 5.60 -20.72
C SER A 183 -5.77 6.42 -20.57
N PRO A 184 -5.64 7.61 -21.20
CA PRO A 184 -4.43 8.43 -21.02
C PRO A 184 -4.23 8.89 -19.57
N CYS A 185 -5.30 9.10 -18.80
CA CYS A 185 -5.20 9.45 -17.38
C CYS A 185 -4.75 8.25 -16.54
N VAL A 186 -5.30 7.06 -16.81
CA VAL A 186 -4.87 5.81 -16.16
C VAL A 186 -3.39 5.54 -16.48
N ASP A 187 -2.98 5.66 -17.74
CA ASP A 187 -1.59 5.46 -18.19
C ASP A 187 -0.61 6.44 -17.50
N LEU A 188 -0.99 7.70 -17.32
CA LEU A 188 -0.21 8.69 -16.57
C LEU A 188 0.04 8.24 -15.12
N LEU A 189 -0.95 7.62 -14.48
CA LEU A 189 -0.84 7.16 -13.10
C LEU A 189 0.00 5.89 -13.00
N GLU A 190 -0.29 4.90 -13.84
CA GLU A 190 0.14 3.52 -13.59
C GLU A 190 1.27 3.00 -14.48
N SER A 191 1.60 3.67 -15.58
CA SER A 191 2.61 3.19 -16.52
C SER A 191 3.99 3.04 -15.86
N LYS A 192 4.92 2.37 -16.55
CA LYS A 192 6.31 2.19 -16.05
C LYS A 192 7.05 3.51 -15.79
N MET A 193 6.61 4.59 -16.42
CA MET A 193 7.11 5.95 -16.23
C MET A 193 6.01 6.87 -15.68
N GLY A 194 4.97 6.29 -15.08
CA GLY A 194 3.83 7.00 -14.51
C GLY A 194 4.10 7.51 -13.10
N ILE A 195 3.12 8.20 -12.53
CA ILE A 195 3.23 8.87 -11.24
C ILE A 195 3.68 7.90 -10.13
N PHE A 196 3.03 6.74 -10.00
CA PHE A 196 3.40 5.78 -8.93
C PHE A 196 4.84 5.26 -9.08
N ALA A 197 5.28 4.99 -10.31
CA ALA A 197 6.66 4.56 -10.57
C ALA A 197 7.69 5.65 -10.23
N LEU A 198 7.37 6.92 -10.51
CA LEU A 198 8.24 8.04 -10.15
C LEU A 198 8.32 8.26 -8.64
N ILE A 199 7.22 8.05 -7.90
CA ILE A 199 7.23 8.08 -6.43
C ILE A 199 8.11 6.94 -5.90
N ASP A 200 7.99 5.73 -6.45
CA ASP A 200 8.81 4.57 -6.06
C ASP A 200 10.30 4.82 -6.32
N ASP A 201 10.64 5.37 -7.49
CA ASP A 201 12.01 5.72 -7.84
C ASP A 201 12.59 6.74 -6.86
N GLU A 202 11.85 7.81 -6.55
CA GLU A 202 12.30 8.85 -5.62
C GLU A 202 12.42 8.31 -4.19
N CYS A 203 11.58 7.35 -3.79
CA CYS A 203 11.71 6.66 -2.50
C CYS A 203 13.05 5.93 -2.36
N ASN A 204 13.59 5.41 -3.47
CA ASN A 204 14.83 4.63 -3.52
C ASN A 204 16.11 5.48 -3.72
N VAL A 205 15.98 6.75 -4.13
CA VAL A 205 17.10 7.66 -4.32
C VAL A 205 17.71 8.04 -2.95
N PRO A 206 19.05 8.01 -2.78
CA PRO A 206 19.70 8.52 -1.58
C PRO A 206 19.39 10.02 -1.41
N LYS A 207 18.62 10.37 -0.38
CA LYS A 207 18.07 11.72 -0.15
C LYS A 207 17.02 12.18 -1.18
N GLY A 208 16.22 11.26 -1.71
CA GLY A 208 15.06 11.63 -2.53
C GLY A 208 14.10 12.56 -1.77
N SER A 209 13.51 13.51 -2.49
CA SER A 209 12.62 14.53 -1.92
C SER A 209 11.38 14.76 -2.79
N GLU A 210 10.33 15.29 -2.18
CA GLU A 210 9.08 15.63 -2.84
C GLU A 210 9.29 16.61 -4.00
N GLU A 211 10.23 17.56 -3.86
CA GLU A 211 10.59 18.49 -4.93
C GLU A 211 11.32 17.78 -6.08
N GLY A 212 12.17 16.80 -5.76
CA GLY A 212 12.84 15.96 -6.75
C GLY A 212 11.85 15.13 -7.57
N PHE A 213 10.87 14.53 -6.90
CA PHE A 213 9.74 13.86 -7.54
C PHE A 213 8.96 14.81 -8.47
N LEU A 214 8.54 15.98 -7.98
CA LEU A 214 7.74 16.92 -8.76
C LEU A 214 8.49 17.44 -9.99
N ALA A 215 9.78 17.73 -9.86
CA ALA A 215 10.61 18.17 -10.98
C ALA A 215 10.71 17.10 -12.07
N LYS A 216 10.91 15.82 -11.69
CA LYS A 216 10.93 14.69 -12.63
C LYS A 216 9.57 14.49 -13.31
N LEU A 217 8.49 14.55 -12.55
CA LEU A 217 7.13 14.42 -13.05
C LEU A 217 6.83 15.48 -14.12
N MET A 218 7.12 16.75 -13.80
CA MET A 218 6.85 17.88 -14.70
C MET A 218 7.74 17.87 -15.94
N ASP A 219 9.03 17.51 -15.84
CA ASP A 219 9.92 17.43 -17.00
C ASP A 219 9.50 16.32 -17.98
N MET A 220 9.13 15.16 -17.43
CA MET A 220 8.77 13.96 -18.19
C MET A 220 7.41 14.08 -18.88
N HIS A 221 6.43 14.68 -18.20
CA HIS A 221 5.02 14.70 -18.64
C HIS A 221 4.51 16.11 -18.96
N LYS A 222 5.40 17.08 -19.25
CA LYS A 222 5.05 18.48 -19.56
C LYS A 222 4.00 18.69 -20.66
N SER A 223 3.89 17.75 -21.61
CA SER A 223 2.95 17.81 -22.72
C SER A 223 1.76 16.86 -22.55
N HIS A 224 1.63 16.22 -21.39
CA HIS A 224 0.54 15.30 -21.12
C HIS A 224 -0.76 16.08 -20.93
N THR A 225 -1.83 15.68 -21.61
CA THR A 225 -3.12 16.40 -21.60
C THR A 225 -3.78 16.44 -20.22
N HIS A 226 -3.55 15.41 -19.42
CA HIS A 226 -4.12 15.27 -18.08
C HIS A 226 -3.22 15.81 -16.95
N LEU A 227 -2.03 16.34 -17.22
CA LEU A 227 -1.14 16.85 -16.17
C LEU A 227 -0.95 18.37 -16.30
N LYS A 228 -1.14 19.09 -15.19
CA LYS A 228 -0.89 20.54 -15.11
C LYS A 228 -0.07 20.89 -13.86
N PRO A 229 0.73 21.98 -13.89
CA PRO A 229 1.43 22.45 -12.70
C PRO A 229 0.46 22.93 -11.61
N GLY A 230 0.86 22.80 -10.34
CA GLY A 230 0.08 23.27 -9.19
C GLY A 230 -0.29 24.76 -9.27
N GLY A 231 -1.43 25.12 -8.69
CA GLY A 231 -1.99 26.48 -8.74
C GLY A 231 -2.54 26.89 -10.11
N SER A 232 -2.49 26.00 -11.11
CA SER A 232 -3.00 26.25 -12.47
C SER A 232 -4.39 25.64 -12.71
N SER A 233 -5.04 25.13 -11.65
CA SER A 233 -6.42 24.66 -11.77
C SER A 233 -7.32 25.75 -12.35
N SER A 234 -8.24 25.34 -13.22
CA SER A 234 -9.28 26.21 -13.78
C SER A 234 -10.45 26.42 -12.81
N ASP A 235 -10.54 25.60 -11.76
CA ASP A 235 -11.59 25.67 -10.75
C ASP A 235 -11.32 26.82 -9.75
N PRO A 236 -12.25 27.79 -9.60
CA PRO A 236 -12.15 28.85 -8.61
C PRO A 236 -12.08 28.36 -7.15
N HIS A 237 -12.73 27.24 -6.80
CA HIS A 237 -12.73 26.71 -5.43
C HIS A 237 -11.37 26.11 -5.04
N LEU A 238 -10.62 25.57 -6.01
CA LEU A 238 -9.28 25.01 -5.76
C LEU A 238 -8.20 26.09 -5.61
N LYS A 239 -8.44 27.32 -6.10
CA LYS A 239 -7.48 28.44 -5.98
C LYS A 239 -7.47 29.12 -4.62
N GLU A 240 -8.60 29.12 -3.90
CA GLU A 240 -8.72 29.80 -2.61
C GLU A 240 -8.16 28.96 -1.45
N GLY A 241 -8.18 27.63 -1.56
CA GLY A 241 -7.70 26.73 -0.49
C GLY A 241 -6.23 26.90 -0.11
N LEU A 242 -5.38 27.31 -1.07
CA LEU A 242 -3.96 27.58 -0.81
C LEU A 242 -3.69 28.94 -0.14
N GLN A 243 -4.64 29.90 -0.21
CA GLN A 243 -4.45 31.25 0.33
C GLN A 243 -5.10 31.46 1.71
N SER A 244 -6.02 30.57 2.13
CA SER A 244 -6.92 30.82 3.26
C SER A 244 -6.61 30.11 4.59
N VAL A 245 -5.49 29.37 4.72
CA VAL A 245 -5.14 28.71 5.99
C VAL A 245 -4.63 29.72 7.04
N GLY A 246 -5.58 30.48 7.59
CA GLY A 246 -5.47 31.26 8.81
C GLY A 246 -5.68 30.38 10.05
N THR A 247 -4.58 30.19 10.79
CA THR A 247 -4.54 30.37 12.25
C THR A 247 -5.54 29.61 13.12
N HIS A 248 -5.70 28.28 13.02
CA HIS A 248 -6.19 27.48 14.16
C HIS A 248 -5.59 26.07 14.24
N SER A 249 -4.26 25.95 14.40
CA SER A 249 -3.67 24.79 15.07
C SER A 249 -2.91 25.25 16.33
N LYS A 250 -3.29 24.72 17.49
CA LYS A 250 -2.62 24.94 18.79
C LYS A 250 -1.32 24.13 18.94
N TYR A 251 -0.90 23.39 17.91
CA TYR A 251 0.30 22.57 17.92
C TYR A 251 1.09 22.77 16.62
N GLY A 252 2.31 23.32 16.73
CA GLY A 252 3.30 23.35 15.66
C GLY A 252 3.08 24.41 14.57
N SER A 253 4.16 25.07 14.17
CA SER A 253 4.16 26.14 13.15
C SER A 253 3.47 25.74 11.85
N ALA A 254 2.37 26.43 11.50
CA ALA A 254 1.73 26.33 10.20
C ALA A 254 2.71 26.83 9.10
N ARG A 255 3.15 25.92 8.23
CA ARG A 255 3.84 26.29 6.99
C ARG A 255 2.79 26.74 5.99
N VAL A 256 2.94 27.93 5.44
CA VAL A 256 2.20 28.38 4.25
C VAL A 256 2.63 27.48 3.10
N GLN A 257 1.74 26.60 2.64
CA GLN A 257 1.98 25.67 1.54
C GLN A 257 2.16 26.49 0.26
N SER A 258 3.34 26.45 -0.35
CA SER A 258 3.58 27.19 -1.59
C SER A 258 3.02 26.40 -2.79
N ALA A 259 2.51 27.09 -3.81
CA ALA A 259 2.07 26.49 -5.08
C ALA A 259 3.16 25.68 -5.82
N LYS A 260 4.40 25.64 -5.30
CA LYS A 260 5.52 24.86 -5.83
C LYS A 260 5.54 23.40 -5.35
N GLU A 261 4.61 22.99 -4.48
CA GLU A 261 4.54 21.63 -3.92
C GLU A 261 3.28 20.89 -4.35
N ALA A 262 2.71 21.22 -5.51
CA ALA A 262 1.49 20.59 -5.98
C ALA A 262 1.51 20.34 -7.49
N PHE A 263 0.68 19.39 -7.91
CA PHE A 263 0.36 19.12 -9.30
C PHE A 263 -1.12 18.84 -9.46
N VAL A 264 -1.65 19.07 -10.66
CA VAL A 264 -3.07 18.87 -10.97
C VAL A 264 -3.22 17.75 -11.98
N ILE A 265 -4.14 16.83 -11.72
CA ILE A 265 -4.57 15.81 -12.68
C ILE A 265 -5.98 16.15 -13.17
N SER A 266 -6.19 16.11 -14.48
CA SER A 266 -7.53 16.16 -15.09
C SER A 266 -8.11 14.75 -15.12
N HIS A 267 -8.91 14.38 -14.13
CA HIS A 267 -9.61 13.09 -14.07
C HIS A 267 -10.92 13.11 -14.85
N PHE A 268 -11.54 11.94 -15.08
CA PHE A 268 -12.88 11.87 -15.69
C PHE A 268 -13.94 12.68 -14.93
N ALA A 269 -13.77 12.84 -13.61
CA ALA A 269 -14.69 13.56 -12.74
C ALA A 269 -14.35 15.05 -12.56
N GLY A 270 -13.21 15.51 -13.08
CA GLY A 270 -12.75 16.90 -12.97
C GLY A 270 -11.27 17.04 -12.60
N GLU A 271 -10.83 18.29 -12.46
CA GLU A 271 -9.46 18.59 -12.03
C GLU A 271 -9.30 18.39 -10.53
N VAL A 272 -8.22 17.72 -10.12
CA VAL A 272 -7.86 17.55 -8.71
C VAL A 272 -6.42 18.00 -8.50
N GLU A 273 -6.21 18.91 -7.54
CA GLU A 273 -4.88 19.35 -7.14
C GLU A 273 -4.37 18.52 -5.95
N TYR A 274 -3.21 17.88 -6.13
CA TYR A 274 -2.55 17.05 -5.14
C TYR A 274 -1.32 17.76 -4.58
N THR A 275 -1.24 17.84 -3.24
CA THR A 275 -0.05 18.36 -2.56
C THR A 275 0.93 17.23 -2.28
N VAL A 276 2.18 17.35 -2.74
CA VAL A 276 3.17 16.27 -2.69
C VAL A 276 3.77 16.03 -1.31
N THR A 277 3.50 16.90 -0.34
CA THR A 277 4.03 16.80 1.03
C THR A 277 3.78 15.43 1.65
N LEU A 278 4.86 14.79 2.10
CA LEU A 278 4.90 13.45 2.70
C LEU A 278 4.52 12.30 1.76
N PHE A 279 4.46 12.50 0.43
CA PHE A 279 4.18 11.42 -0.51
C PHE A 279 5.18 10.27 -0.38
N LEU A 280 6.48 10.59 -0.29
CA LEU A 280 7.52 9.57 -0.21
C LEU A 280 7.45 8.79 1.09
N GLU A 281 7.21 9.48 2.21
CA GLU A 281 7.05 8.84 3.51
C GLU A 281 5.83 7.92 3.54
N LYS A 282 4.69 8.40 3.04
CA LYS A 282 3.45 7.62 2.94
C LYS A 282 3.60 6.40 2.02
N ASN A 283 4.38 6.52 0.95
CA ASN A 283 4.60 5.44 -0.01
C ASN A 283 5.60 4.37 0.46
N ARG A 284 6.59 4.73 1.30
CA ARG A 284 7.62 3.78 1.77
C ARG A 284 7.05 2.64 2.60
N ASP A 285 6.01 2.90 3.41
CA ASP A 285 5.26 1.94 4.23
C ASP A 285 6.10 0.81 4.85
N THR A 286 7.31 1.14 5.33
CA THR A 286 8.27 0.15 5.80
C THR A 286 8.29 0.13 7.33
N ILE A 287 7.81 -0.96 7.93
CA ILE A 287 8.00 -1.21 9.36
C ILE A 287 9.29 -2.00 9.60
N ASN A 288 10.00 -1.65 10.68
CA ASN A 288 11.21 -2.35 11.10
C ASN A 288 10.91 -3.81 11.48
N GLU A 289 11.73 -4.76 10.99
CA GLU A 289 11.61 -6.19 11.30
C GLU A 289 11.71 -6.49 12.80
N SER A 290 12.46 -5.67 13.55
CA SER A 290 12.53 -5.82 15.02
C SER A 290 11.17 -5.57 15.67
N LEU A 291 10.42 -4.56 15.20
CA LEU A 291 9.07 -4.25 15.66
C LEU A 291 8.08 -5.37 15.30
N LYS A 292 8.15 -5.92 14.06
CA LYS A 292 7.35 -7.10 13.68
C LYS A 292 7.64 -8.30 14.60
N THR A 293 8.91 -8.52 14.92
CA THR A 293 9.35 -9.66 15.73
C THR A 293 8.82 -9.56 17.16
N ILE A 294 8.82 -8.37 17.76
CA ILE A 294 8.22 -8.14 19.09
C ILE A 294 6.73 -8.45 19.08
N LEU A 295 6.00 -8.00 18.06
CA LEU A 295 4.57 -8.25 17.98
C LEU A 295 4.25 -9.74 17.78
N LYS A 296 5.07 -10.47 17.01
CA LYS A 296 4.96 -11.92 16.84
C LYS A 296 5.29 -12.70 18.13
N SER A 297 6.12 -12.15 19.00
CA SER A 297 6.48 -12.75 20.30
C SER A 297 5.66 -12.23 21.48
N SER A 298 4.80 -11.22 21.27
CA SER A 298 3.89 -10.63 22.26
C SER A 298 3.16 -11.70 23.08
N GLN A 299 3.01 -11.51 24.39
CA GLN A 299 2.25 -12.46 25.22
C GLN A 299 0.73 -12.33 25.03
N HIS A 300 0.26 -11.23 24.43
CA HIS A 300 -1.15 -10.98 24.18
C HIS A 300 -1.65 -11.87 23.04
N ALA A 301 -2.57 -12.80 23.33
CA ALA A 301 -3.05 -13.81 22.38
C ALA A 301 -3.52 -13.21 21.04
N LEU A 302 -4.42 -12.21 21.07
CA LEU A 302 -4.93 -11.59 19.85
C LEU A 302 -3.83 -10.90 19.02
N ILE A 303 -2.91 -10.15 19.63
CA ILE A 303 -1.80 -9.50 18.91
C ILE A 303 -0.94 -10.55 18.22
N ARG A 304 -0.64 -11.65 18.91
CA ARG A 304 0.09 -12.76 18.32
C ARG A 304 -0.66 -13.36 17.13
N THR A 305 -1.96 -13.61 17.25
CA THR A 305 -2.80 -14.16 16.19
C THR A 305 -2.79 -13.27 14.95
N ILE A 306 -3.14 -11.98 15.08
CA ILE A 306 -3.22 -11.06 13.94
C ILE A 306 -1.86 -10.84 13.26
N MET A 307 -0.75 -11.04 13.99
CA MET A 307 0.62 -10.87 13.47
C MET A 307 1.20 -12.14 12.84
N GLN A 308 0.58 -13.30 13.12
CA GLN A 308 0.94 -14.58 12.51
C GLN A 308 0.11 -14.88 11.26
N GLU A 309 -1.06 -14.25 11.11
CA GLU A 309 -2.02 -14.47 10.02
C GLU A 309 -1.61 -13.82 8.68
N SER A 310 -0.33 -13.98 8.32
CA SER A 310 0.21 -13.54 7.03
C SER A 310 0.56 -14.77 6.18
N SER A 311 -0.44 -15.54 5.73
CA SER A 311 -0.36 -16.48 4.59
C SER A 311 -1.64 -17.29 4.31
N VAL A 312 -2.84 -16.69 4.34
CA VAL A 312 -4.06 -17.39 3.89
C VAL A 312 -4.48 -16.80 2.53
N ASP A 313 -3.78 -17.21 1.46
CA ASP A 313 -4.37 -17.47 0.12
C ASP A 313 -3.37 -17.81 -1.02
N ASP A 314 -2.05 -17.77 -0.79
CA ASP A 314 -1.08 -17.96 -1.89
C ASP A 314 -0.51 -19.39 -2.03
N SER A 315 -0.98 -20.38 -1.25
CA SER A 315 -0.38 -21.72 -1.21
C SER A 315 -1.05 -22.81 -2.07
N GLU A 316 -2.11 -22.52 -2.84
CA GLU A 316 -2.83 -23.57 -3.60
C GLU A 316 -2.76 -23.51 -5.13
N LYS A 317 -1.93 -22.64 -5.75
CA LYS A 317 -1.85 -22.56 -7.22
C LYS A 317 -0.65 -23.22 -7.92
N ASP A 318 0.26 -23.89 -7.21
CA ASP A 318 1.47 -24.49 -7.82
C ASP A 318 1.56 -26.03 -7.71
N SER A 319 0.46 -26.74 -7.98
CA SER A 319 0.52 -28.19 -8.20
C SER A 319 -0.42 -28.69 -9.29
N ASN A 320 -0.38 -28.11 -10.49
CA ASN A 320 -0.90 -28.78 -11.70
C ASN A 320 -0.38 -28.14 -13.00
N SER A 321 0.93 -28.22 -13.24
CA SER A 321 1.51 -28.00 -14.57
C SER A 321 2.78 -28.84 -14.77
N ALA A 322 2.75 -30.12 -14.41
CA ALA A 322 3.73 -31.08 -14.91
C ALA A 322 3.40 -31.44 -16.36
N GLY A 323 3.88 -30.61 -17.28
CA GLY A 323 3.85 -30.84 -18.71
C GLY A 323 4.48 -32.18 -19.10
N ARG A 324 3.67 -33.00 -19.74
CA ARG A 324 4.00 -34.22 -20.48
C ARG A 324 5.09 -33.93 -21.53
N ILE A 325 6.31 -34.45 -21.34
CA ILE A 325 7.31 -34.55 -22.41
C ILE A 325 7.57 -36.02 -22.76
N ILE A 326 7.22 -36.34 -24.01
CA ILE A 326 7.47 -37.60 -24.69
C ILE A 326 8.84 -37.51 -25.38
N GLY A 327 9.72 -38.47 -25.11
CA GLY A 327 10.77 -38.94 -26.03
C GLY A 327 12.13 -38.24 -25.99
N GLY A 328 13.19 -39.02 -25.74
CA GLY A 328 14.52 -38.76 -26.32
C GLY A 328 15.73 -38.67 -25.38
N ARG A 329 16.36 -39.82 -25.10
CA ARG A 329 17.83 -40.05 -25.01
C ARG A 329 18.63 -39.38 -23.88
N ARG A 330 19.03 -40.22 -22.89
CA ARG A 330 20.07 -39.94 -21.86
C ARG A 330 21.48 -39.94 -22.45
N VAL A 331 22.32 -38.97 -22.07
CA VAL A 331 23.78 -39.11 -21.92
C VAL A 331 24.29 -38.13 -20.84
N GLY A 332 25.11 -38.61 -19.89
CA GLY A 332 26.25 -37.85 -19.36
C GLY A 332 26.18 -37.24 -17.95
N GLY A 333 26.67 -38.01 -16.98
CA GLY A 333 27.37 -37.67 -15.72
C GLY A 333 27.52 -36.22 -15.21
N GLY A 334 27.22 -36.04 -13.91
CA GLY A 334 27.66 -34.89 -13.09
C GLY A 334 27.07 -34.94 -11.68
N ALA A 335 27.92 -34.85 -10.65
CA ALA A 335 27.59 -35.09 -9.25
C ALA A 335 26.50 -34.16 -8.67
N ALA A 336 25.56 -34.75 -7.92
CA ALA A 336 24.50 -34.03 -7.21
C ALA A 336 25.07 -33.27 -5.99
N ARG A 337 24.90 -31.94 -5.98
CA ARG A 337 25.10 -31.08 -4.81
C ARG A 337 23.73 -30.71 -4.26
N VAL A 338 23.38 -31.26 -3.09
CA VAL A 338 22.17 -30.93 -2.34
C VAL A 338 22.39 -29.58 -1.64
N THR A 339 21.83 -28.49 -2.18
CA THR A 339 21.72 -27.22 -1.46
C THR A 339 20.50 -26.43 -1.95
N GLY A 340 19.61 -26.04 -1.03
CA GLY A 340 19.02 -24.69 -1.12
C GLY A 340 17.51 -24.47 -1.08
N ALA A 341 16.66 -25.39 -0.58
CA ALA A 341 15.22 -25.07 -0.42
C ALA A 341 14.93 -23.94 0.59
N ARG A 342 15.86 -23.63 1.51
CA ARG A 342 15.72 -22.55 2.51
C ARG A 342 16.02 -21.13 1.99
N SER A 343 16.65 -20.98 0.81
CA SER A 343 17.05 -19.66 0.28
C SER A 343 15.92 -18.96 -0.49
N ALA A 344 15.09 -19.73 -1.21
CA ALA A 344 14.03 -19.19 -2.06
C ALA A 344 12.88 -18.54 -1.24
N ALA A 345 12.53 -19.12 -0.09
CA ALA A 345 11.53 -18.54 0.82
C ALA A 345 12.00 -17.21 1.42
N SER A 346 13.29 -17.13 1.79
CA SER A 346 13.89 -15.91 2.36
C SER A 346 14.08 -14.80 1.32
N ALA A 347 14.30 -15.17 0.04
CA ALA A 347 14.33 -14.22 -1.08
C ALA A 347 12.92 -13.71 -1.45
N LYS A 348 11.89 -14.58 -1.47
CA LYS A 348 10.50 -14.18 -1.69
C LYS A 348 10.00 -13.24 -0.58
N GLN A 349 10.31 -13.53 0.68
CA GLN A 349 9.93 -12.69 1.82
C GLN A 349 10.67 -11.34 1.81
N ARG A 350 11.96 -11.32 1.44
CA ARG A 350 12.75 -10.09 1.21
C ARG A 350 12.22 -9.19 0.08
N GLN A 351 11.48 -9.74 -0.86
CA GLN A 351 10.89 -9.01 -1.99
C GLN A 351 9.45 -8.56 -1.70
N GLN A 352 8.83 -9.07 -0.64
CA GLN A 352 7.56 -8.61 -0.08
C GLN A 352 7.79 -7.40 0.84
N ASP A 353 8.82 -7.44 1.69
CA ASP A 353 9.12 -6.38 2.68
C ASP A 353 9.67 -5.06 2.08
N LYS A 354 9.77 -4.95 0.76
CA LYS A 354 10.25 -3.75 0.04
C LYS A 354 9.23 -3.16 -0.93
N ARG A 355 7.99 -3.65 -0.94
CA ARG A 355 6.97 -3.15 -1.86
C ARG A 355 6.37 -1.89 -1.28
N SER A 356 6.45 -0.79 -2.02
CA SER A 356 5.79 0.46 -1.69
C SER A 356 4.28 0.28 -1.56
N LEU A 357 3.63 1.18 -0.83
CA LEU A 357 2.18 1.19 -0.70
C LEU A 357 1.51 1.35 -2.08
N GLY A 358 2.06 2.20 -2.95
CA GLY A 358 1.57 2.37 -4.33
C GLY A 358 1.63 1.07 -5.13
N PHE A 359 2.71 0.29 -5.01
CA PHE A 359 2.80 -1.02 -5.67
C PHE A 359 1.77 -2.02 -5.13
N GLN A 360 1.61 -2.12 -3.81
CA GLN A 360 0.65 -3.04 -3.18
C GLN A 360 -0.78 -2.69 -3.58
N PHE A 361 -1.13 -1.40 -3.54
CA PHE A 361 -2.43 -0.89 -3.96
C PHE A 361 -2.72 -1.21 -5.43
N LYS A 362 -1.74 -0.95 -6.31
CA LYS A 362 -1.85 -1.28 -7.73
C LYS A 362 -2.10 -2.78 -7.96
N GLN A 363 -1.39 -3.65 -7.23
CA GLN A 363 -1.57 -5.09 -7.34
C GLN A 363 -2.99 -5.51 -6.92
N GLN A 364 -3.46 -5.03 -5.77
CA GLN A 364 -4.80 -5.33 -5.26
C GLN A 364 -5.91 -4.85 -6.19
N LEU A 365 -5.75 -3.66 -6.77
CA LEU A 365 -6.70 -3.11 -7.75
C LEU A 365 -6.75 -3.97 -9.03
N GLN A 366 -5.60 -4.43 -9.52
CA GLN A 366 -5.56 -5.33 -10.68
C GLN A 366 -6.25 -6.67 -10.38
N GLU A 367 -6.04 -7.23 -9.19
CA GLU A 367 -6.71 -8.46 -8.75
C GLU A 367 -8.23 -8.28 -8.69
N LEU A 368 -8.71 -7.13 -8.17
CA LEU A 368 -10.12 -6.76 -8.17
C LEU A 368 -10.68 -6.65 -9.60
N VAL A 369 -9.99 -5.94 -10.49
CA VAL A 369 -10.41 -5.77 -11.89
C VAL A 369 -10.51 -7.12 -12.60
N ASN A 370 -9.51 -7.99 -12.41
CA ASN A 370 -9.53 -9.34 -12.99
C ASN A 370 -10.69 -10.19 -12.43
N LEU A 371 -11.04 -10.03 -11.15
CA LEU A 371 -12.19 -10.70 -10.55
C LEU A 371 -13.50 -10.23 -11.18
N ILE A 372 -13.63 -8.93 -11.46
CA ILE A 372 -14.80 -8.35 -12.16
C ILE A 372 -14.88 -8.86 -13.60
N GLU A 373 -13.74 -8.97 -14.31
CA GLU A 373 -13.70 -9.47 -15.70
C GLU A 373 -14.00 -10.97 -15.82
N SER A 374 -13.76 -11.75 -14.76
CA SER A 374 -13.90 -13.21 -14.77
C SER A 374 -15.23 -13.73 -14.20
N GLY A 375 -15.97 -12.88 -13.46
CA GLY A 375 -17.34 -13.14 -13.01
C GLY A 375 -18.35 -12.86 -14.11
#